data_AF-A0A961JS90-F1
#
_entry.id   AF-A0A961JS90-F1
#
_cell.length_a   1.000
_cell.length_b   1.000
_cell.length_c   1.000
_cell.angle_alpha   90.00
_cell.angle_beta   90.00
_cell.angle_gamma   90.00
#
_symmetry.space_group_name_H-M   'P 1'
#
loop_
_entity.id
_entity.type
_entity.pdbx_description
1 polymer ?
#
loop_
_entity_poly.entity_id
_entity_poly.type
_entity_poly.pdbx_seq_one_letter_code
_entity_poly.pdbx_strand_id
1 'polypeptide(L)'
;GGRCEGCQGDGVIKIEVHSLPDVYVTCETCQGHRYNRETLEIRYKGMSIADVLDMTVEDAQQFFQAVPSIREKMDALMRVGLGYIKVGQQA
;
A
#
# COMPACT_ATOMS: atom_id res chain seq x y z
N GLY A 1 -14.67 1.71 -9.12
CA GLY A 1 -13.53 0.87 -8.70
C GLY A 1 -13.05 1.38 -7.36
N GLY A 2 -12.64 0.51 -6.43
CA GLY A 2 -12.42 0.87 -5.02
C GLY A 2 -11.33 1.90 -4.69
N ARG A 3 -10.62 2.39 -5.71
CA ARG A 3 -9.59 3.43 -5.57
C ARG A 3 -10.20 4.75 -5.09
N CYS A 4 -9.41 5.53 -4.36
CA CYS A 4 -9.79 6.89 -3.99
C CYS A 4 -9.88 7.77 -5.25
N GLU A 5 -11.00 8.45 -5.45
CA GLU A 5 -11.21 9.32 -6.61
C GLU A 5 -10.37 10.60 -6.55
N GLY A 6 -10.09 11.12 -5.34
CA GLY A 6 -9.30 12.33 -5.14
C GLY A 6 -7.86 12.22 -5.64
N CYS A 7 -7.23 11.05 -5.52
CA CYS A 7 -5.84 10.80 -5.95
C CYS A 7 -5.71 9.68 -6.98
N GLN A 8 -6.83 9.21 -7.53
CA GLN A 8 -6.87 8.09 -8.48
C GLN A 8 -6.17 6.80 -8.01
N GLY A 9 -5.98 6.63 -6.70
CA GLY A 9 -5.31 5.46 -6.11
C GLY A 9 -3.82 5.64 -5.83
N ASP A 10 -3.25 6.82 -6.02
CA ASP A 10 -1.83 7.06 -5.74
C ASP A 10 -1.56 7.28 -4.25
N GLY A 11 -2.56 7.76 -3.50
CA GLY A 11 -2.42 8.14 -2.08
C GLY A 11 -1.75 9.50 -1.88
N VAL A 12 -1.19 10.06 -2.96
CA VAL A 12 -0.57 11.38 -3.02
C VAL A 12 -1.13 12.17 -4.20
N ILE A 13 -1.00 13.49 -4.15
CA ILE A 13 -1.30 14.41 -5.24
C ILE A 13 0.00 15.08 -5.65
N LYS A 14 0.29 15.05 -6.96
CA LYS A 14 1.43 15.74 -7.55
C LYS A 14 1.08 17.21 -7.75
N ILE A 15 1.90 18.11 -7.21
CA ILE A 15 1.79 19.55 -7.42
C ILE A 15 2.96 20.00 -8.29
N GLU A 16 2.65 20.51 -9.46
CA GLU A 16 3.62 21.06 -10.40
C GLU A 16 3.68 22.58 -10.22
N VAL A 17 4.86 23.08 -9.84
CA VAL A 17 5.12 24.52 -9.71
C VAL A 17 6.20 24.88 -10.71
N HIS A 18 5.99 25.98 -11.45
CA HIS A 18 6.94 26.40 -12.46
C HIS A 18 8.33 26.60 -11.84
N SER A 19 9.33 25.92 -12.41
CA SER A 19 10.73 25.99 -12.00
C SER A 19 11.07 25.39 -10.63
N LEU A 20 10.18 24.56 -10.04
CA LEU A 20 10.51 23.75 -8.86
C LEU A 20 10.40 22.25 -9.18
N PRO A 21 11.14 21.39 -8.45
CA PRO A 21 10.90 19.96 -8.48
C PRO A 21 9.47 19.62 -8.08
N ASP A 22 8.96 18.54 -8.64
CA ASP A 22 7.63 18.03 -8.31
C ASP A 22 7.49 17.75 -6.82
N VAL A 23 6.40 18.27 -6.23
CA VAL A 23 6.09 18.03 -4.82
C VAL A 23 4.90 17.09 -4.73
N TYR A 24 5.03 16.06 -3.89
CA TYR A 24 3.96 15.11 -3.61
C TYR A 24 3.38 15.41 -2.24
N VAL A 25 2.09 15.68 -2.17
CA VAL A 25 1.36 15.86 -0.91
C VAL A 25 0.45 14.68 -0.65
N THR A 26 0.31 14.26 0.61
CA THR A 26 -0.63 13.21 0.97
C THR A 26 -2.05 13.63 0.58
N CYS A 27 -2.79 12.71 -0.05
CA CYS A 27 -4.18 12.97 -0.43
C CYS A 27 -5.04 13.13 0.83
N GLU A 28 -5.70 14.28 0.98
CA GLU A 28 -6.56 14.56 2.13
C GLU A 28 -7.82 13.67 2.18
N THR A 29 -8.33 13.25 1.01
CA THR A 29 -9.55 12.43 0.91
C THR A 29 -9.38 11.03 1.48
N CYS A 30 -8.26 10.36 1.16
CA CYS A 30 -7.99 9.01 1.64
C CYS A 30 -6.89 8.96 2.70
N GLN A 31 -6.30 10.10 3.07
CA GLN A 31 -5.21 10.20 4.05
C GLN A 31 -4.04 9.27 3.73
N GLY A 32 -3.76 9.07 2.43
CA GLY A 32 -2.70 8.16 1.96
C GLY A 32 -3.12 6.70 1.82
N HIS A 33 -4.33 6.30 2.22
CA HIS A 33 -4.80 4.91 2.14
C HIS A 33 -5.13 4.43 0.73
N ARG A 34 -5.17 5.30 -0.28
CA ARG A 34 -5.36 4.98 -1.72
C ARG A 34 -6.73 4.43 -2.12
N TYR A 35 -7.60 4.09 -1.17
CA TYR A 35 -8.92 3.51 -1.41
C TYR A 35 -10.05 4.36 -0.83
N ASN A 36 -11.27 4.15 -1.32
CA ASN A 36 -12.48 4.74 -0.73
C ASN A 36 -12.88 4.01 0.56
N ARG A 37 -13.77 4.63 1.35
CA ARG A 37 -14.19 4.11 2.65
C ARG A 37 -14.84 2.73 2.52
N GLU A 38 -15.70 2.53 1.52
CA GLU A 38 -16.42 1.27 1.30
C GLU A 38 -15.46 0.11 1.05
N THR A 39 -14.33 0.35 0.36
CA THR A 39 -13.30 -0.67 0.12
C THR A 39 -12.50 -0.96 1.39
N LEU A 40 -12.24 0.05 2.23
CA LEU A 40 -11.51 -0.11 3.49
C LEU A 40 -12.33 -0.87 4.55
N GLU A 41 -13.66 -0.91 4.42
CA GLU A 41 -14.53 -1.70 5.29
C GLU A 41 -14.41 -3.22 5.04
N ILE A 42 -13.94 -3.63 3.86
CA ILE A 42 -13.74 -5.04 3.53
C ILE A 42 -12.47 -5.53 4.23
N ARG A 43 -12.63 -6.56 5.07
CA ARG A 43 -11.54 -7.11 5.89
C ARG A 43 -11.25 -8.56 5.57
N TYR A 44 -9.96 -8.89 5.47
CA TYR A 44 -9.44 -10.25 5.47
C TYR A 44 -8.67 -10.47 6.78
N LYS A 45 -9.06 -11.50 7.56
CA LYS A 45 -8.49 -11.75 8.91
C LYS A 45 -8.47 -10.49 9.80
N GLY A 46 -9.52 -9.66 9.71
CA GLY A 46 -9.65 -8.42 10.47
C GLY A 46 -8.88 -7.21 9.90
N MET A 47 -8.09 -7.38 8.85
CA MET A 47 -7.31 -6.32 8.22
C MET A 47 -7.92 -5.85 6.90
N SER A 48 -8.00 -4.55 6.70
CA SER A 48 -8.36 -3.94 5.41
C SER A 48 -7.20 -4.04 4.42
N ILE A 49 -7.45 -3.73 3.15
CA ILE A 49 -6.38 -3.68 2.13
C ILE A 49 -5.31 -2.64 2.47
N ALA A 50 -5.67 -1.51 3.10
CA ALA A 50 -4.70 -0.51 3.52
C ALA A 50 -3.80 -1.04 4.64
N ASP A 51 -4.35 -1.77 5.61
CA ASP A 51 -3.58 -2.42 6.68
C ASP A 51 -2.59 -3.44 6.10
N VAL A 52 -3.04 -4.21 5.09
CA VAL A 52 -2.19 -5.18 4.37
C VAL A 52 -1.10 -4.52 3.54
N LEU A 53 -1.31 -3.30 3.04
CA LEU A 53 -0.28 -2.57 2.33
C LEU A 53 0.69 -1.84 3.28
N ASP A 54 0.28 -1.60 4.53
CA ASP A 54 1.10 -0.91 5.53
C ASP A 54 2.04 -1.84 6.32
N MET A 55 1.76 -3.15 6.34
CA MET A 55 2.63 -4.14 6.97
C MET A 55 3.96 -4.30 6.22
N THR A 56 4.98 -4.75 6.96
CA THR A 56 6.27 -5.12 6.35
C THR A 56 6.14 -6.38 5.50
N VAL A 57 7.10 -6.61 4.61
CA VAL A 57 7.19 -7.87 3.86
C VAL A 57 7.30 -9.07 4.80
N GLU A 58 8.05 -8.94 5.90
CA GLU A 58 8.18 -9.97 6.93
C GLU A 58 6.83 -10.30 7.59
N ASP A 59 6.09 -9.28 8.04
CA ASP A 59 4.75 -9.46 8.60
C ASP A 59 3.78 -10.08 7.58
N ALA A 60 3.84 -9.62 6.34
CA ALA A 60 3.01 -10.13 5.24
C ALA A 60 3.30 -11.60 4.93
N GLN A 61 4.57 -12.00 4.96
CA GLN A 61 4.98 -13.39 4.77
C GLN A 61 4.29 -14.30 5.81
N GLN A 62 4.29 -13.89 7.08
CA GLN A 62 3.63 -14.62 8.16
C GLN A 62 2.10 -14.57 8.03
N PHE A 63 1.54 -13.40 7.75
CA PHE A 63 0.10 -13.18 7.62
C PHE A 63 -0.53 -14.04 6.50
N PHE A 64 0.18 -14.15 5.38
CA PHE A 64 -0.21 -14.96 4.21
C PHE A 64 0.39 -16.37 4.20
N GLN A 65 0.83 -16.91 5.34
CA GLN A 65 1.42 -18.25 5.41
C GLN A 65 0.57 -19.38 4.78
N ALA A 66 -0.76 -19.22 4.80
CA ALA A 66 -1.74 -20.17 4.26
C ALA A 66 -2.16 -19.85 2.80
N VAL A 67 -1.56 -18.85 2.16
CA VAL A 67 -1.82 -18.43 0.78
C VAL A 67 -0.50 -18.48 -0.01
N PRO A 68 -0.12 -19.65 -0.56
CA PRO A 68 1.20 -19.88 -1.15
C PRO A 68 1.57 -18.87 -2.25
N SER A 69 0.63 -18.52 -3.13
CA SER A 69 0.85 -17.59 -4.25
C SER A 69 1.20 -16.15 -3.87
N ILE A 70 0.92 -15.75 -2.62
CA ILE A 70 1.34 -14.46 -2.05
C ILE A 70 2.62 -14.66 -1.25
N ARG A 71 2.66 -15.67 -0.37
CA ARG A 71 3.82 -16.00 0.45
C ARG A 71 5.09 -16.17 -0.37
N GLU A 72 5.03 -16.87 -1.50
CA GLU A 72 6.20 -17.09 -2.38
C GLU A 72 6.83 -15.79 -2.89
N LYS A 73 6.02 -14.74 -3.11
CA LYS A 73 6.52 -13.42 -3.49
C LYS A 73 7.20 -12.72 -2.32
N MET A 74 6.63 -12.83 -1.12
CA MET A 74 7.24 -12.30 0.09
C MET A 74 8.55 -13.04 0.41
N ASP A 75 8.59 -14.37 0.23
CA ASP A 75 9.80 -15.18 0.40
C ASP A 75 10.93 -14.69 -0.53
N ALA A 76 10.61 -14.32 -1.77
CA ALA A 76 11.60 -13.78 -2.72
C ALA A 76 12.19 -12.44 -2.22
N LEU A 77 11.36 -11.54 -1.72
CA LEU A 77 11.79 -10.27 -1.14
C LEU A 77 12.62 -10.47 0.14
N MET A 78 12.23 -11.42 1.00
CA MET A 78 12.99 -11.79 2.19
C MET A 78 14.39 -12.31 1.85
N ARG A 79 14.54 -13.12 0.79
CA ARG A 79 15.84 -13.67 0.36
C ARG A 79 16.85 -12.60 -0.06
N VAL A 80 16.37 -11.45 -0.54
CA VAL A 80 17.24 -10.32 -0.94
C VAL A 80 17.38 -9.27 0.18
N GLY A 81 16.90 -9.58 1.39
CA GLY A 81 17.05 -8.71 2.57
C GLY A 81 16.03 -7.57 2.65
N LEU A 82 14.96 -7.59 1.86
CA LEU A 82 13.93 -6.54 1.83
C LEU A 82 12.78 -6.80 2.81
N GLY A 83 13.00 -7.55 3.90
CA GLY A 83 11.92 -7.88 4.85
C GLY A 83 11.28 -6.66 5.53
N TYR A 84 12.05 -5.60 5.72
CA TYR A 84 11.65 -4.41 6.46
C TYR A 84 10.83 -3.39 5.65
N ILE A 85 10.74 -3.53 4.33
CA ILE A 85 9.98 -2.59 3.50
C ILE A 85 8.49 -2.88 3.63
N LYS A 86 7.64 -1.86 3.49
CA LYS A 86 6.18 -2.04 3.46
C LYS A 86 5.75 -2.66 2.14
N VAL A 87 4.74 -3.52 2.17
CA VAL A 87 4.20 -4.18 0.96
C VAL A 87 3.69 -3.15 -0.06
N GLY A 88 3.05 -2.08 0.41
CA GLY A 88 2.52 -1.00 -0.41
C GLY A 88 3.48 0.15 -0.67
N GLN A 89 4.76 0.03 -0.30
CA GLN A 89 5.76 1.07 -0.52
C GLN A 89 5.83 1.38 -2.02
N GLN A 90 5.83 2.68 -2.35
CA GLN A 90 6.00 3.13 -3.72
C GLN A 90 7.43 2.80 -4.21
N ALA A 91 7.54 2.38 -5.47
CA ALA A 91 8.79 2.05 -6.15
C ALA A 91 9.16 3.14 -7.14
#